data_AF-A0A2K5ZRL2-F1
#
_entry.id   AF-A0A2K5ZRL2-F1
#
_cell.length_a   1.000
_cell.length_b   1.000
_cell.length_c   1.000
_cell.angle_alpha   90.00
_cell.angle_beta   90.00
_cell.angle_gamma   90.00
#
_symmetry.space_group_name_H-M   'P 1'
#
loop_
_entity.id
_entity.type
_entity.pdbx_description
1 polymer ?
#
loop_
_entity_poly.entity_id
_entity_poly.type
_entity_poly.pdbx_seq_one_letter_code
_entity_poly.pdbx_strand_id
1 'polypeptide(L)'
;MSGCFPVSGLRCLSRDGGMAAQGAPRFLLTFDFDETIVDENSDDSIVRAAPGQRLPESLRATYREGFYNEYMQRVFKYLGEQGVRPRDLRAIYEAIPLSPGMGDLLQFVAKQGACFEVILISDANTFGVESALRAAGHHSLFRRILSNPSGPDARGLLALRPFHTHSC
;
A
#
# COMPACT_ATOMS: atom_id res chain seq x y z
N MET A 1 -32.08 -40.71 -53.71
CA MET A 1 -30.94 -40.09 -53.00
C MET A 1 -31.27 -40.13 -51.51
N SER A 2 -30.41 -40.79 -50.75
CA SER A 2 -30.41 -41.07 -49.30
C SER A 2 -30.84 -39.86 -48.45
N GLY A 3 -31.62 -39.94 -47.37
CA GLY A 3 -31.87 -41.02 -46.41
C GLY A 3 -31.14 -40.72 -45.10
N CYS A 4 -31.86 -40.28 -44.04
CA CYS A 4 -31.77 -40.77 -42.65
C CYS A 4 -32.33 -39.77 -41.60
N PHE A 5 -33.01 -40.37 -40.63
CA PHE A 5 -33.80 -39.85 -39.50
C PHE A 5 -32.94 -39.36 -38.31
N PRO A 6 -33.53 -38.68 -37.29
CA PRO A 6 -32.79 -38.00 -36.24
C PRO A 6 -32.19 -38.97 -35.23
N VAL A 7 -30.98 -38.68 -34.77
CA VAL A 7 -30.34 -39.43 -33.68
C VAL A 7 -30.77 -38.84 -32.36
N SER A 8 -31.57 -39.61 -31.62
CA SER A 8 -31.71 -39.49 -30.17
C SER A 8 -30.46 -40.06 -29.48
N GLY A 9 -29.98 -39.38 -28.44
CA GLY A 9 -29.22 -40.02 -27.36
C GLY A 9 -27.77 -39.60 -27.20
N LEU A 10 -27.54 -38.54 -26.42
CA LEU A 10 -26.52 -38.56 -25.37
C LEU A 10 -27.12 -37.93 -24.12
N ARG A 11 -27.53 -38.79 -23.19
CA ARG A 11 -27.64 -38.42 -21.78
C ARG A 11 -26.22 -38.20 -21.28
N CYS A 12 -25.84 -36.95 -21.02
CA CYS A 12 -24.83 -36.70 -19.99
C CYS A 12 -25.56 -36.58 -18.66
N LEU A 13 -25.19 -37.50 -17.77
CA LEU A 13 -25.57 -37.57 -16.38
C LEU A 13 -25.28 -36.25 -15.67
N SER A 14 -26.16 -35.94 -14.72
CA SER A 14 -26.15 -34.82 -13.81
C SER A 14 -24.75 -34.40 -13.35
N ARG A 15 -24.53 -33.09 -13.39
CA ARG A 15 -24.23 -32.39 -12.15
C ARG A 15 -25.20 -31.25 -12.07
N ASP A 16 -26.03 -31.27 -11.03
CA ASP A 16 -26.50 -30.03 -10.43
C ASP A 16 -25.26 -29.15 -10.30
N GLY A 17 -25.11 -28.23 -11.25
CA GLY A 17 -24.23 -27.10 -11.11
C GLY A 17 -24.89 -26.24 -10.05
N GLY A 18 -24.77 -26.68 -8.79
CA GLY A 18 -25.01 -25.81 -7.66
C GLY A 18 -24.31 -24.52 -8.02
N MET A 19 -25.10 -23.45 -8.11
CA MET A 19 -24.58 -22.11 -8.27
C MET A 19 -23.41 -22.05 -7.30
N ALA A 20 -22.19 -21.92 -7.81
CA ALA A 20 -21.07 -21.67 -6.92
C ALA A 20 -21.53 -20.45 -6.14
N ALA A 21 -21.84 -20.64 -4.85
CA ALA A 21 -22.05 -19.52 -3.95
C ALA A 21 -20.88 -18.61 -4.24
N GLN A 22 -21.14 -17.34 -4.58
CA GLN A 22 -20.09 -16.38 -4.89
C GLN A 22 -19.06 -16.48 -3.76
N GLY A 23 -17.97 -17.19 -4.07
CA GLY A 23 -17.21 -17.88 -3.04
C GLY A 23 -16.34 -16.89 -2.31
N ALA A 24 -16.08 -17.15 -1.02
CA ALA A 24 -15.06 -16.41 -0.29
C ALA A 24 -13.74 -16.37 -1.09
N PRO A 25 -12.94 -15.29 -0.95
CA PRO A 25 -11.69 -15.15 -1.68
C PRO A 25 -10.83 -16.41 -1.60
N ARG A 26 -10.33 -16.86 -2.76
CA ARG A 26 -9.59 -18.13 -2.85
C ARG A 26 -8.13 -17.98 -2.46
N PHE A 27 -7.58 -16.78 -2.60
CA PHE A 27 -6.18 -16.47 -2.34
C PHE A 27 -6.08 -15.19 -1.52
N LEU A 28 -5.16 -15.17 -0.56
CA LEU A 28 -4.73 -13.97 0.13
C LEU A 28 -3.44 -13.48 -0.53
N LEU A 29 -3.44 -12.23 -1.01
CA LEU A 29 -2.23 -11.54 -1.44
C LEU A 29 -1.85 -10.52 -0.38
N THR A 30 -0.61 -10.61 0.07
CA THR A 30 -0.02 -9.68 1.03
C THR A 30 1.10 -8.93 0.34
N PHE A 31 1.09 -7.61 0.43
CA PHE A 31 2.13 -6.75 -0.10
C PHE A 31 2.83 -5.98 1.02
N ASP A 32 4.14 -5.84 0.90
CA ASP A 32 4.86 -4.73 1.52
C ASP A 32 4.70 -3.46 0.64
N PHE A 33 5.17 -2.31 1.12
CA PHE A 33 5.05 -1.03 0.43
C PHE A 33 6.36 -0.56 -0.19
N ASP A 34 7.33 -0.20 0.65
CA ASP A 34 8.61 0.38 0.23
C ASP A 34 9.41 -0.63 -0.59
N GLU A 35 9.99 -0.17 -1.70
CA GLU A 35 10.75 -1.00 -2.64
C GLU A 35 10.01 -2.28 -3.10
N THR A 36 8.67 -2.28 -3.00
CA THR A 36 7.78 -3.39 -3.37
C THR A 36 6.62 -2.91 -4.23
N ILE A 37 5.73 -2.09 -3.67
CA ILE A 37 4.65 -1.43 -4.44
C ILE A 37 5.20 -0.18 -5.10
N VAL A 38 5.98 0.59 -4.34
CA VAL A 38 6.65 1.80 -4.82
C VAL A 38 8.12 1.52 -5.08
N ASP A 39 8.70 2.22 -6.06
CA ASP A 39 10.07 1.99 -6.53
C ASP A 39 11.14 2.71 -5.69
N GLU A 40 10.77 3.17 -4.50
CA GLU A 40 11.64 3.93 -3.60
C GLU A 40 11.34 3.54 -2.14
N ASN A 41 12.29 3.82 -1.26
CA ASN A 41 12.02 3.90 0.17
C ASN A 41 11.28 5.22 0.48
N SER A 42 10.04 5.12 0.97
CA SER A 42 9.18 6.30 1.17
C SER A 42 9.65 7.23 2.30
N ASP A 43 10.37 6.72 3.28
CA ASP A 43 10.96 7.53 4.36
C ASP A 43 12.22 8.28 3.92
N ASP A 44 12.95 7.77 2.92
CA ASP A 44 14.03 8.55 2.30
C ASP A 44 13.47 9.65 1.38
N SER A 45 12.34 9.39 0.71
CA SER A 45 11.74 10.34 -0.22
C SER A 45 11.25 11.64 0.44
N ILE A 46 10.92 11.64 1.73
CA ILE A 46 10.54 12.88 2.45
C ILE A 46 11.69 13.88 2.57
N VAL A 47 12.94 13.47 2.36
CA VAL A 47 14.10 14.38 2.33
C VAL A 47 13.95 15.43 1.23
N ARG A 48 13.17 15.16 0.18
CA ARG A 48 12.82 16.14 -0.87
C ARG A 48 12.10 17.38 -0.32
N ALA A 49 11.43 17.29 0.84
CA ALA A 49 10.80 18.43 1.50
C ALA A 49 11.79 19.28 2.31
N ALA A 50 12.99 18.77 2.62
CA ALA A 50 13.97 19.51 3.40
C ALA A 50 14.55 20.67 2.58
N PRO A 51 14.92 21.80 3.21
CA PRO A 51 15.71 22.83 2.57
C PRO A 51 16.98 22.24 1.94
N GLY A 52 17.22 22.53 0.66
CA GLY A 52 18.35 21.96 -0.08
C GLY A 52 18.29 20.44 -0.27
N GLN A 53 17.12 19.83 -0.08
CA GLN A 53 16.88 18.38 -0.18
C GLN A 53 17.87 17.56 0.65
N ARG A 54 18.22 18.06 1.83
CA ARG A 54 19.16 17.41 2.74
C ARG A 54 18.78 17.65 4.19
N LEU A 55 18.81 16.58 4.99
CA LEU A 55 18.70 16.69 6.44
C LEU A 55 20.02 17.15 7.06
N PRO A 56 20.01 18.01 8.10
CA PRO A 56 21.21 18.41 8.81
C PRO A 56 21.98 17.20 9.35
N GLU A 57 23.31 17.26 9.32
CA GLU A 57 24.15 16.17 9.82
C GLU A 57 23.89 15.91 11.31
N SER A 58 23.67 16.96 12.09
CA SER A 58 23.30 16.87 13.50
C SER A 58 22.00 16.10 13.75
N LEU A 59 21.06 16.11 12.79
CA LEU A 59 19.84 15.32 12.87
C LEU A 59 20.10 13.88 12.42
N ARG A 60 20.79 13.68 11.29
CA ARG A 60 21.15 12.34 10.79
C ARG A 60 21.92 11.52 11.83
N ALA A 61 22.87 12.15 12.52
CA ALA A 61 23.68 11.54 13.57
C ALA A 61 22.88 11.09 14.82
N THR A 62 21.59 11.45 14.92
CA THR A 62 20.74 11.03 16.04
C THR A 62 20.04 9.69 15.80
N TYR A 63 20.22 9.06 14.62
CA TYR A 63 19.73 7.71 14.37
C TYR A 63 20.35 6.71 15.35
N ARG A 64 19.53 5.77 15.83
CA ARG A 64 19.94 4.65 16.68
C ARG A 64 19.25 3.40 16.16
N GLU A 65 20.01 2.32 16.02
CA GLU A 65 19.49 1.01 15.64
C GLU A 65 18.33 0.60 16.56
N GLY A 66 17.22 0.12 15.97
CA GLY A 66 16.00 -0.23 16.70
C GLY A 66 15.08 0.95 17.08
N PHE A 67 15.52 2.20 16.94
CA PHE A 67 14.73 3.40 17.30
C PHE A 67 14.34 4.25 16.09
N TYR A 68 14.02 3.59 14.98
CA TYR A 68 13.73 4.25 13.71
C TYR A 68 12.51 5.18 13.79
N ASN A 69 11.42 4.75 14.44
CA ASN A 69 10.23 5.59 14.62
C ASN A 69 10.51 6.88 15.40
N GLU A 70 11.36 6.82 16.43
CA GLU A 70 11.77 8.01 17.17
C GLU A 70 12.62 8.96 16.31
N TYR A 71 13.46 8.38 15.45
CA TYR A 71 14.27 9.15 14.49
C TYR A 71 13.37 9.86 13.49
N MET A 72 12.42 9.15 12.86
CA MET A 72 11.48 9.74 11.93
C MET A 72 10.60 10.81 12.58
N GLN A 73 10.21 10.64 13.86
CA GLN A 73 9.48 11.68 14.59
C GLN A 73 10.30 12.97 14.77
N ARG A 74 11.62 12.87 14.94
CA ARG A 74 12.54 14.03 14.96
C ARG A 74 12.68 14.65 13.58
N VAL A 75 12.72 13.84 12.52
CA VAL A 75 12.73 14.32 11.13
C VAL A 75 11.46 15.10 10.81
N PHE A 76 10.27 14.57 11.09
CA PHE A 76 9.01 15.30 10.86
C PHE A 76 8.92 16.59 11.67
N LYS A 77 9.42 16.58 12.91
CA LYS A 77 9.50 17.81 13.72
C LYS A 77 10.39 18.86 13.05
N TYR A 78 11.60 18.48 12.63
CA TYR A 78 12.52 19.36 11.92
C TYR A 78 11.88 19.93 10.65
N LEU A 79 11.29 19.08 9.80
CA LEU A 79 10.60 19.54 8.58
C LEU A 79 9.49 20.53 8.90
N GLY A 80 8.71 20.27 9.97
CA GLY A 80 7.69 21.20 10.47
C GLY A 80 8.24 22.57 10.86
N GLU A 81 9.40 22.60 11.54
CA GLU A 81 10.14 23.83 11.89
C GLU A 81 10.64 24.58 10.65
N GLN A 82 10.94 23.87 9.56
CA GLN A 82 11.29 24.46 8.26
C GLN A 82 10.06 24.93 7.45
N GLY A 83 8.86 24.82 8.00
CA GLY A 83 7.63 25.26 7.33
C GLY A 83 6.92 24.19 6.50
N VAL A 84 7.44 22.97 6.44
CA VAL A 84 6.80 21.84 5.75
C VAL A 84 5.51 21.45 6.48
N ARG A 85 4.46 21.15 5.73
CA ARG A 85 3.15 20.72 6.24
C ARG A 85 2.78 19.35 5.66
N PRO A 86 1.81 18.64 6.26
CA PRO A 86 1.37 17.34 5.76
C PRO A 86 0.96 17.33 4.28
N ARG A 87 0.43 18.45 3.75
CA ARG A 87 0.11 18.57 2.31
C ARG A 87 1.34 18.48 1.40
N ASP A 88 2.49 18.99 1.86
CA ASP A 88 3.73 19.02 1.08
C ASP A 88 4.35 17.62 1.08
N LEU A 89 4.30 16.93 2.22
CA LEU A 89 4.69 15.52 2.34
C LEU A 89 3.78 14.61 1.52
N ARG A 90 2.47 14.88 1.51
CA ARG A 90 1.52 14.16 0.65
C ARG A 90 1.92 14.26 -0.82
N ALA A 91 2.21 15.44 -1.32
CA ALA A 91 2.62 15.62 -2.71
C ALA A 91 3.89 14.83 -3.06
N ILE A 92 4.82 14.66 -2.10
CA ILE A 92 5.98 13.78 -2.27
C ILE A 92 5.56 12.32 -2.37
N TYR A 93 4.76 11.81 -1.43
CA TYR A 93 4.29 10.43 -1.44
C TYR A 93 3.50 10.09 -2.71
N GLU A 94 2.63 11.01 -3.16
CA GLU A 94 1.84 10.85 -4.39
C GLU A 94 2.71 10.86 -5.66
N ALA A 95 3.91 11.42 -5.60
CA ALA A 95 4.86 11.47 -6.71
C ALA A 95 5.84 10.29 -6.74
N ILE A 96 5.84 9.42 -5.72
CA ILE A 96 6.69 8.22 -5.72
C ILE A 96 6.19 7.28 -6.82
N PRO A 97 7.04 6.86 -7.77
CA PRO A 97 6.64 5.94 -8.82
C PRO A 97 6.30 4.57 -8.25
N LEU A 98 5.32 3.89 -8.86
CA LEU A 98 5.12 2.47 -8.62
C LEU A 98 6.31 1.68 -9.18
N SER A 99 6.65 0.57 -8.55
CA SER A 99 7.65 -0.36 -9.06
C SER A 99 7.27 -0.84 -10.48
N PRO A 100 8.24 -1.11 -11.37
CA PRO A 100 7.97 -1.53 -12.74
C PRO A 100 6.98 -2.71 -12.82
N GLY A 101 5.89 -2.53 -13.57
CA GLY A 101 4.83 -3.53 -13.75
C GLY A 101 3.83 -3.67 -12.58
N MET A 102 4.05 -2.99 -11.45
CA MET A 102 3.15 -3.06 -10.29
C MET A 102 1.76 -2.52 -10.63
N GLY A 103 1.65 -1.43 -11.39
CA GLY A 103 0.35 -0.90 -11.84
C GLY A 103 -0.48 -1.93 -12.62
N ASP A 104 0.16 -2.65 -13.56
CA ASP A 104 -0.51 -3.71 -14.34
C ASP A 104 -0.93 -4.88 -13.45
N LEU A 105 -0.08 -5.27 -12.50
CA LEU A 105 -0.40 -6.32 -11.52
C LEU A 105 -1.61 -5.94 -10.66
N LEU A 106 -1.59 -4.75 -10.04
CA LEU A 106 -2.70 -4.30 -9.18
C LEU A 106 -4.00 -4.15 -9.98
N GLN A 107 -3.91 -3.68 -11.23
CA GLN A 107 -5.08 -3.61 -12.11
C GLN A 107 -5.61 -5.00 -12.47
N PHE A 108 -4.73 -5.98 -12.73
CA PHE A 108 -5.12 -7.36 -12.97
C PHE A 108 -5.83 -7.96 -11.74
N VAL A 109 -5.23 -7.84 -10.56
CA VAL A 109 -5.80 -8.35 -9.30
C VAL A 109 -7.18 -7.74 -9.04
N ALA A 110 -7.33 -6.43 -9.24
CA ALA A 110 -8.61 -5.74 -9.08
C ALA A 110 -9.71 -6.30 -10.01
N LYS A 111 -9.37 -6.65 -11.27
CA LYS A 111 -10.31 -7.28 -12.22
C LYS A 111 -10.70 -8.70 -11.83
N GLN A 112 -9.85 -9.41 -11.10
CA GLN A 112 -10.11 -10.78 -10.64
C GLN A 112 -10.88 -10.85 -9.32
N GLY A 113 -11.09 -9.71 -8.63
CA GLY A 113 -12.04 -9.49 -7.54
C GLY A 113 -12.23 -10.67 -6.59
N ALA A 114 -13.28 -11.47 -6.82
CA ALA A 114 -13.68 -12.61 -5.98
C ALA A 114 -12.58 -13.69 -5.80
N CYS A 115 -11.54 -13.70 -6.61
CA CYS A 115 -10.41 -14.63 -6.45
C CYS A 115 -9.46 -14.22 -5.32
N PHE A 116 -9.35 -12.92 -5.02
CA PHE A 116 -8.30 -12.36 -4.16
C PHE A 116 -8.83 -11.53 -3.01
N GLU A 117 -8.32 -11.81 -1.81
CA GLU A 117 -8.30 -10.85 -0.71
C GLU A 117 -6.92 -10.20 -0.71
N VAL A 118 -6.86 -8.87 -0.72
CA VAL A 118 -5.59 -8.14 -0.78
C VAL A 118 -5.40 -7.35 0.50
N ILE A 119 -4.26 -7.53 1.15
CA ILE A 119 -3.85 -6.76 2.33
C ILE A 119 -2.44 -6.20 2.13
N LEU A 120 -2.15 -5.11 2.82
CA LEU A 120 -0.83 -4.51 2.88
C LEU A 120 -0.32 -4.60 4.32
N ILE A 121 0.92 -5.08 4.48
CA ILE A 121 1.64 -5.11 5.76
C ILE A 121 3.01 -4.49 5.52
N SER A 122 3.30 -3.36 6.15
CA SER A 122 4.55 -2.62 5.92
C SER A 122 4.98 -1.84 7.16
N ASP A 123 6.29 -1.68 7.35
CA ASP A 123 6.87 -0.82 8.37
C ASP A 123 6.94 0.67 7.97
N ALA A 124 6.47 1.01 6.77
CA ALA A 124 6.20 2.39 6.35
C ALA A 124 5.17 3.08 7.26
N ASN A 125 4.75 4.29 6.91
CA ASN A 125 3.71 5.03 7.63
C ASN A 125 2.39 5.15 6.86
N THR A 126 1.27 4.94 7.55
CA THR A 126 -0.08 4.91 6.95
C THR A 126 -0.44 6.16 6.13
N PHE A 127 -0.04 7.37 6.55
CA PHE A 127 -0.28 8.60 5.81
C PHE A 127 0.36 8.57 4.42
N GLY A 128 1.62 8.13 4.33
CA GLY A 128 2.34 8.01 3.05
C GLY A 128 1.75 6.91 2.17
N VAL A 129 1.57 5.72 2.73
CA VAL A 129 0.98 4.55 2.06
C VAL A 129 -0.38 4.90 1.45
N GLU A 130 -1.30 5.46 2.24
CA GLU A 130 -2.63 5.80 1.75
C GLU A 130 -2.59 6.92 0.70
N SER A 131 -1.71 7.91 0.86
CA SER A 131 -1.59 9.00 -0.11
C SER A 131 -1.15 8.47 -1.47
N ALA A 132 -0.07 7.68 -1.51
CA ALA A 132 0.45 7.08 -2.74
C ALA A 132 -0.58 6.15 -3.40
N LEU A 133 -1.20 5.25 -2.64
CA LEU A 133 -2.20 4.31 -3.18
C LEU A 133 -3.46 5.01 -3.70
N ARG A 134 -3.88 6.12 -3.08
CA ARG A 134 -5.03 6.93 -3.55
C ARG A 134 -4.68 7.66 -4.84
N ALA A 135 -3.52 8.29 -4.92
CA ALA A 135 -3.06 8.95 -6.14
C ALA A 135 -2.89 7.97 -7.31
N ALA A 136 -2.39 6.77 -7.05
CA ALA A 136 -2.28 5.70 -8.04
C ALA A 136 -3.63 5.02 -8.39
N GLY A 137 -4.72 5.32 -7.68
CA GLY A 137 -6.04 4.75 -7.94
C GLY A 137 -6.21 3.28 -7.48
N HIS A 138 -5.34 2.80 -6.59
CA HIS A 138 -5.34 1.40 -6.13
C HIS A 138 -5.72 1.22 -4.66
N HIS A 139 -5.94 2.31 -3.90
CA HIS A 139 -6.28 2.23 -2.47
C HIS A 139 -7.48 1.31 -2.17
N SER A 140 -8.53 1.33 -2.98
CA SER A 140 -9.74 0.52 -2.76
C SER A 140 -9.54 -0.98 -2.97
N LEU A 141 -8.41 -1.40 -3.55
CA LEU A 141 -8.06 -2.81 -3.71
C LEU A 141 -7.77 -3.48 -2.36
N PHE A 142 -7.16 -2.73 -1.44
CA PHE A 142 -6.68 -3.25 -0.17
C PHE A 142 -7.82 -3.31 0.84
N ARG A 143 -8.14 -4.52 1.30
CA ARG A 143 -9.12 -4.74 2.37
C ARG A 143 -8.62 -4.21 3.71
N ARG A 144 -7.31 -4.33 3.96
CA ARG A 144 -6.63 -3.84 5.16
C ARG A 144 -5.24 -3.32 4.81
N ILE A 145 -4.86 -2.22 5.45
CA ILE A 145 -3.51 -1.65 5.46
C ILE A 145 -3.05 -1.68 6.90
N LEU A 146 -2.02 -2.47 7.18
CA LEU A 146 -1.43 -2.67 8.51
C LEU A 146 -0.02 -2.07 8.47
N SER A 147 0.13 -0.89 9.06
CA SER A 147 1.36 -0.10 8.94
C SER A 147 1.43 0.91 10.10
N ASN A 148 2.58 1.60 10.28
CA ASN A 148 2.75 2.50 11.42
C ASN A 148 1.76 3.69 11.34
N PRO A 149 0.86 3.86 12.33
CA PRO A 149 -0.18 4.88 12.26
C PRO A 149 0.46 6.27 12.23
N SER A 150 0.04 7.10 11.28
CA SER A 150 0.56 8.45 11.11
C SER A 150 -0.53 9.39 10.64
N GLY A 151 -0.36 10.66 10.98
CA GLY A 151 -1.31 11.69 10.62
C GLY A 151 -0.97 13.03 11.25
N PRO A 152 -1.65 14.12 10.83
CA PRO A 152 -1.44 15.43 11.42
C PRO A 152 -1.72 15.41 12.94
N ASP A 153 -0.82 15.98 13.72
CA ASP A 153 -0.99 16.20 15.15
C ASP A 153 -1.76 17.50 15.44
N ALA A 154 -1.97 17.81 16.72
CA ALA A 154 -2.66 19.02 17.16
C ALA A 154 -1.96 20.34 16.75
N ARG A 155 -0.69 20.28 16.33
CA ARG A 155 0.09 21.41 15.83
C ARG A 155 0.08 21.47 14.30
N GLY A 156 -0.62 20.55 13.64
CA GLY A 156 -0.68 20.44 12.18
C GLY A 156 0.60 19.87 11.56
N LEU A 157 1.45 19.19 12.35
CA LEU A 157 2.65 18.51 11.87
C LEU A 157 2.37 17.02 11.67
N LEU A 158 3.04 16.37 10.72
CA LEU A 158 2.91 14.93 10.60
C LEU A 158 3.55 14.25 11.83
N ALA A 159 2.81 13.34 12.46
CA ALA A 159 3.29 12.55 13.59
C ALA A 159 3.19 11.06 13.26
N LEU A 160 4.16 10.31 13.76
CA LEU A 160 4.24 8.87 13.66
C LEU A 160 3.94 8.27 15.04
N ARG A 161 3.11 7.24 15.08
CA ARG A 161 2.82 6.48 16.29
C ARG A 161 3.29 5.04 16.07
N PRO A 162 3.81 4.36 17.10
CA PRO A 162 4.14 2.96 16.98
C PRO A 162 2.85 2.14 16.75
N PHE A 163 2.89 1.18 15.83
CA PHE A 163 1.78 0.26 15.61
C PHE A 163 1.61 -0.74 16.78
N HIS A 164 2.68 -0.97 17.55
CA HIS A 164 2.70 -1.88 18.67
C HIS A 164 2.94 -1.15 20.01
N THR A 165 2.27 -1.59 21.06
CA THR A 165 2.41 -1.05 22.42
C THR A 165 3.57 -1.68 23.21
N HIS A 166 4.28 -2.66 22.65
CA HIS A 166 5.41 -3.31 23.28
C HIS A 166 6.73 -2.82 22.67
N SER A 167 7.75 -2.66 23.51
CA SER A 167 9.12 -2.44 23.07
C SER A 167 9.67 -3.78 22.56
N CYS A 168 10.11 -3.82 21.30
CA CYS A 168 10.88 -4.94 20.75
C CYS A 168 12.36 -4.79 21.10
#